data_AF-A0A3D0LXC1-F1
#
_entry.id   AF-A0A3D0LXC1-F1
#
_cell.length_a   1.000
_cell.length_b   1.000
_cell.length_c   1.000
_cell.angle_alpha   90.00
_cell.angle_beta   90.00
_cell.angle_gamma   90.00
#
_symmetry.space_group_name_H-M   'P 1'
#
loop_
_entity.id
_entity.type
_entity.pdbx_description
1 polymer ?
#
loop_
_entity_poly.entity_id
_entity_poly.type
_entity_poly.pdbx_seq_one_letter_code
_entity_poly.pdbx_strand_id
1 'polypeptide(L)' 'TDEDWRNREKWEQYENAVCDMVERTSTDLSPWTLVEANDKYFARIKILKTLCGAIEAALERLPHHKKKK' A
#
# COMPACT_ATOMS: atom_id res chain seq x y z
N THR A 1 -10.25 -10.58 21.41
CA THR A 1 -10.95 -11.88 21.51
C THR A 1 -9.91 -12.96 21.76
N ASP A 2 -10.31 -14.18 22.11
CA ASP A 2 -9.34 -15.30 22.26
C ASP A 2 -8.56 -15.55 20.96
N GLU A 3 -9.21 -15.29 19.82
CA GLU A 3 -8.62 -15.37 18.50
C GLU A 3 -7.49 -14.34 18.29
N ASP A 4 -7.62 -13.12 18.82
CA ASP A 4 -6.55 -12.11 18.74
C ASP A 4 -5.28 -12.57 19.47
N TRP A 5 -5.44 -13.25 20.61
CA TRP A 5 -4.30 -13.78 21.39
C TRP A 5 -3.61 -14.94 20.68
N ARG A 6 -4.39 -15.90 20.15
CA ARG A 6 -3.86 -17.00 19.32
C ARG A 6 -3.10 -16.49 18.09
N ASN A 7 -3.58 -15.41 17.46
CA ASN A 7 -2.90 -14.81 16.31
C ASN A 7 -1.64 -14.05 16.72
N ARG A 8 -1.64 -13.42 17.91
CA ARG A 8 -0.47 -12.73 18.44
C ARG A 8 0.67 -13.67 18.82
N GLU A 9 0.37 -14.87 19.32
CA GLU A 9 1.37 -15.92 19.56
C GLU A 9 2.11 -16.35 18.28
N LYS A 10 1.54 -16.08 17.11
CA LYS A 10 2.11 -16.42 15.79
C LYS A 10 2.79 -15.24 15.10
N TRP A 11 3.15 -14.20 15.85
CA TRP A 11 3.71 -12.96 15.28
C TRP A 11 4.85 -13.20 14.29
N GLU A 12 5.85 -14.00 14.68
CA GLU A 12 7.02 -14.32 13.82
C GLU A 12 6.62 -15.04 12.52
N GLN A 13 5.56 -15.86 12.56
CA GLN A 13 5.07 -16.55 11.37
C GLN A 13 4.38 -15.57 10.41
N TYR A 14 3.59 -14.64 10.95
CA TYR A 14 2.95 -13.60 10.15
C TYR A 14 3.96 -12.64 9.54
N GLU A 15 5.00 -12.26 10.28
CA GLU A 15 6.08 -11.40 9.78
C GLU A 15 6.74 -12.04 8.55
N ASN A 16 7.18 -13.29 8.64
CA ASN A 16 7.77 -14.01 7.52
C ASN A 16 6.80 -14.15 6.34
N ALA A 17 5.54 -14.51 6.61
CA ALA A 17 4.54 -14.66 5.56
C ALA A 17 4.25 -13.33 4.82
N VAL A 18 4.24 -12.20 5.53
CA VAL A 18 4.07 -10.88 4.93
C VAL A 18 5.29 -10.50 4.09
N CYS A 19 6.51 -10.76 4.57
CA CYS A 19 7.73 -10.56 3.79
C CYS A 19 7.70 -11.36 2.48
N ASP A 20 7.43 -12.66 2.56
CA ASP A 20 7.30 -13.54 1.38
C ASP A 20 6.22 -13.04 0.40
N MET A 21 5.07 -12.60 0.93
CA MET A 21 3.98 -12.07 0.11
C MET A 21 4.41 -10.80 -0.63
N VAL A 22 5.01 -9.82 0.07
CA VAL A 22 5.46 -8.57 -0.55
C VAL A 22 6.53 -8.84 -1.61
N GLU A 23 7.53 -9.67 -1.28
CA GLU A 23 8.61 -10.03 -2.21
C GLU A 23 8.08 -10.68 -3.50
N ARG A 24 7.10 -11.58 -3.37
CA ARG A 24 6.59 -12.35 -4.52
C ARG A 24 5.52 -11.64 -5.34
N THR A 25 4.88 -10.61 -4.79
CA THR A 25 3.71 -9.98 -5.41
C THR A 25 3.85 -8.50 -5.70
N SER A 26 4.87 -7.82 -5.16
CA SER A 26 5.17 -6.44 -5.52
C SER A 26 5.84 -6.39 -6.88
N THR A 27 5.11 -5.91 -7.88
CA THR A 27 5.59 -5.84 -9.28
C THR A 27 5.63 -4.40 -9.77
N ASP A 28 6.32 -4.14 -10.90
CA ASP A 28 6.39 -2.80 -11.49
C ASP A 28 5.00 -2.22 -11.84
N LEU A 29 4.05 -3.08 -12.22
CA LEU A 29 2.68 -2.69 -12.55
C LEU A 29 1.78 -2.56 -11.32
N SER A 30 2.10 -3.27 -10.24
CA SER A 30 1.31 -3.28 -9.00
C SER A 30 2.25 -3.36 -7.78
N PRO A 31 2.86 -2.23 -7.40
CA PRO A 31 3.80 -2.20 -6.28
C PRO A 31 3.07 -2.15 -4.93
N TRP A 32 3.59 -2.86 -3.93
CA TRP A 32 3.20 -2.68 -2.54
C TRP A 32 3.87 -1.42 -1.95
N THR A 33 3.16 -0.70 -1.07
CA THR A 33 3.73 0.45 -0.35
C THR A 33 3.82 0.14 1.15
N LEU A 34 5.03 0.25 1.72
CA LEU A 34 5.23 0.13 3.17
C LEU A 34 4.74 1.40 3.90
N VAL A 35 3.91 1.23 4.92
CA VAL A 35 3.39 2.31 5.76
C VAL A 35 3.73 2.06 7.23
N GLU A 36 4.51 2.95 7.83
CA GLU A 36 4.90 2.89 9.24
C GLU A 36 3.71 3.29 10.11
N ALA A 37 2.97 2.29 10.59
CA ALA A 37 1.66 2.48 11.22
C ALA A 37 1.67 2.66 12.74
N ASN A 38 2.85 2.79 13.37
CA ASN A 38 2.95 2.99 14.82
C ASN A 38 2.31 4.32 15.27
N ASP A 39 2.40 5.38 14.45
CA ASP A 39 1.63 6.62 14.62
C ASP A 39 0.48 6.67 13.58
N LYS A 40 -0.75 6.69 14.10
CA LYS A 40 -1.97 6.70 13.29
C LYS A 40 -2.15 7.98 12.46
N TYR A 41 -1.75 9.14 12.98
CA TYR A 41 -1.89 10.41 12.25
C TYR A 41 -0.90 10.45 11.09
N PHE A 42 0.34 10.05 11.33
CA PHE A 42 1.35 9.93 10.29
C PHE A 42 0.91 8.95 9.20
N ALA A 43 0.48 7.74 9.58
CA ALA A 43 0.07 6.70 8.64
C ALA A 43 -1.07 7.17 7.70
N ARG A 44 -2.08 7.86 8.24
CA ARG A 44 -3.19 8.41 7.45
C ARG A 44 -2.70 9.38 6.38
N ILE A 45 -1.80 10.28 6.76
CA ILE A 45 -1.25 11.27 5.82
C ILE A 45 -0.37 10.59 4.75
N LYS A 46 0.45 9.61 5.13
CA LYS A 46 1.27 8.85 4.16
C LYS A 46 0.39 8.16 3.13
N ILE A 47 -0.64 7.44 3.59
CA ILE A 47 -1.60 6.74 2.70
C ILE A 47 -2.26 7.71 1.72
N LEU A 48 -2.82 8.82 2.20
CA LEU A 48 -3.50 9.80 1.34
C LEU A 48 -2.55 10.41 0.31
N LYS A 49 -1.32 10.77 0.71
CA LYS A 49 -0.32 11.30 -0.22
C LYS A 49 0.08 10.29 -1.29
N THR A 50 0.35 9.04 -0.90
CA THR A 50 0.68 7.97 -1.84
C THR A 50 -0.45 7.74 -2.84
N LEU A 51 -1.70 7.69 -2.37
CA LEU A 51 -2.86 7.49 -3.24
C LEU A 51 -3.06 8.64 -4.22
N CYS A 52 -3.05 9.89 -3.74
CA CYS A 52 -3.19 11.07 -4.59
C CYS A 52 -2.08 11.12 -5.65
N GLY A 53 -0.82 10.91 -5.27
CA GLY A 53 0.30 10.91 -6.22
C GLY A 53 0.18 9.81 -7.28
N ALA A 54 -0.30 8.62 -6.92
CA ALA A 54 -0.55 7.55 -7.89
C ALA A 54 -1.67 7.91 -8.88
N ILE A 55 -2.75 8.54 -8.41
CA ILE A 55 -3.85 9.00 -9.26
C ILE A 55 -3.39 10.13 -10.19
N GLU A 56 -2.66 11.12 -9.67
CA GLU A 56 -2.12 12.23 -10.46
C GLU A 56 -1.19 11.71 -11.58
N ALA A 57 -0.23 10.85 -11.24
CA ALA A 57 0.66 10.23 -12.22
C ALA A 57 -0.09 9.39 -13.27
N ALA A 58 -1.17 8.71 -12.88
CA ALA A 58 -2.00 7.98 -13.83
C ALA A 58 -2.75 8.92 -14.78
N LEU A 59 -3.29 10.04 -14.28
CA LEU A 59 -3.97 11.05 -15.09
C LEU A 59 -3.02 11.76 -16.06
N GLU A 60 -1.78 12.02 -15.65
CA GLU A 60 -0.75 12.62 -16.53
C GLU A 60 -0.36 11.69 -17.69
N ARG A 61 -0.40 10.38 -17.49
CA ARG A 61 -0.12 9.39 -18.54
C ARG A 61 -1.26 9.26 -19.55
N LEU A 62 -2.47 9.72 -19.22
CA LEU A 62 -3.58 9.67 -20.16
C LEU A 62 -3.41 10.74 -21.25
N PRO A 63 -3.63 10.38 -22.53
CA PRO A 63 -3.57 11.36 -23.60
C PRO A 63 -4.59 12.47 -23.38
N HIS A 64 -4.13 13.72 -23.34
CA HIS A 64 -5.01 14.87 -23.25
C HIS A 64 -5.90 14.92 -24.49
N HIS A 65 -7.20 14.65 -24.30
CA HIS A 65 -8.19 14.84 -25.36
C HIS A 65 -8.31 16.33 -25.64
N LYS A 66 -7.58 16.83 -26.65
CA LYS A 66 -7.80 18.19 -27.16
C LYS A 66 -9.23 18.23 -27.69
N LYS A 67 -10.11 19.02 -27.03
CA LYS A 67 -11.42 19.35 -27.59
C LYS A 67 -11.19 19.87 -29.01
N LYS A 68 -11.71 19.17 -30.03
CA LYS A 68 -11.76 19.69 -31.39
C LYS A 68 -12.54 21.00 -31.35
N LYS A 69 -11.91 22.09 -31.83
CA LYS A 69 -12.60 23.33 -32.16
C LYS A 69 -13.56 23.10 -33.31
#